data_AF-A0A7Y5G2G2-F1
#
_entry.id   AF-A0A7Y5G2G2-F1
#
_cell.length_a   1.000
_cell.length_b   1.000
_cell.length_c   1.000
_cell.angle_alpha   90.00
_cell.angle_beta   90.00
_cell.angle_gamma   90.00
#
_symmetry.space_group_name_H-M   'P 1'
#
loop_
_entity.id
_entity.type
_entity.pdbx_description
1 polymer ?
#
loop_
_entity_poly.entity_id
_entity_poly.type
_entity_poly.pdbx_seq_one_letter_code
_entity_poly.pdbx_strand_id
1 'polypeptide(L)' 'MTTTPQNPIRNWYALYTRPNFEKRVEQELQKMGVQPYLPLRATLRQWSDRKKWIEAPLFSCYVFVKADAKERLLALTPE' A
#
# COMPACT_ATOMS: atom_id res chain seq x y z
N MET A 1 -6.94 -1.74 40.10
CA MET A 1 -7.65 -2.35 38.95
C MET A 1 -6.79 -2.07 37.73
N THR A 2 -6.04 -3.06 37.28
CA THR A 2 -5.08 -2.94 36.16
C THR A 2 -5.87 -2.94 34.85
N THR A 3 -5.95 -1.81 34.16
CA THR A 3 -6.51 -1.71 32.81
C THR A 3 -5.65 -2.53 31.85
N THR A 4 -6.14 -3.70 31.44
CA THR A 4 -5.54 -4.46 30.33
C THR A 4 -5.52 -3.57 29.08
N PRO A 5 -4.39 -3.41 28.37
CA PRO A 5 -4.41 -2.66 27.12
C PRO A 5 -5.26 -3.43 26.11
N GLN A 6 -6.41 -2.86 25.76
CA GLN A 6 -7.28 -3.36 24.69
C GLN A 6 -6.47 -3.26 23.39
N ASN A 7 -5.92 -4.37 22.90
CA ASN A 7 -5.25 -4.39 21.60
C ASN A 7 -6.33 -4.18 20.52
N PRO A 8 -6.28 -3.12 19.70
CA PRO A 8 -7.28 -2.90 18.67
C PRO A 8 -7.22 -4.03 17.64
N ILE A 9 -8.39 -4.55 17.26
CA ILE A 9 -8.50 -5.55 16.19
C ILE A 9 -8.06 -4.89 14.88
N ARG A 10 -7.05 -5.47 14.22
CA ARG A 10 -6.49 -5.00 12.95
C ARG A 10 -6.89 -5.93 11.82
N ASN A 11 -7.41 -5.36 10.73
CA ASN A 11 -7.83 -6.09 9.54
C ASN A 11 -7.04 -5.66 8.31
N TRP A 12 -7.04 -6.49 7.28
CA TRP A 12 -6.48 -6.15 5.98
C TRP A 12 -7.52 -5.42 5.13
N TYR A 13 -7.09 -4.34 4.48
CA TYR A 13 -7.87 -3.57 3.53
C TYR A 13 -7.10 -3.39 2.23
N ALA A 14 -7.82 -3.39 1.11
CA ALA A 14 -7.29 -3.03 -0.20
C ALA A 14 -7.71 -1.59 -0.52
N LEU A 15 -6.74 -0.70 -0.71
CA LEU A 15 -6.95 0.67 -1.14
C LEU A 15 -6.83 0.74 -2.65
N TYR A 16 -7.82 1.35 -3.29
CA TYR A 16 -7.77 1.63 -4.71
C TYR A 16 -7.06 2.96 -4.96
N THR A 17 -6.02 2.94 -5.79
CA THR A 17 -5.20 4.11 -6.11
C THR A 17 -5.41 4.53 -7.55
N ARG A 18 -4.94 5.74 -7.88
CA ARG A 18 -4.79 6.14 -9.28
C ARG A 18 -3.76 5.22 -9.97
N PRO A 19 -3.91 4.92 -11.27
CA PRO A 19 -2.95 4.11 -12.00
C PRO A 19 -1.54 4.72 -11.94
N ASN A 20 -0.52 3.91 -11.66
CA ASN A 20 0.89 4.30 -11.50
C ASN A 20 1.21 5.18 -10.28
N PHE A 21 0.26 5.38 -9.36
CA PHE A 21 0.48 6.10 -8.09
C PHE A 21 0.73 5.16 -6.91
N GLU A 22 0.75 3.84 -7.12
CA GLU A 22 0.83 2.83 -6.06
C GLU A 22 2.07 3.04 -5.17
N LYS A 23 3.24 3.29 -5.78
CA LYS A 23 4.49 3.54 -5.05
C LYS A 23 4.47 4.84 -4.25
N ARG A 24 3.78 5.87 -4.77
CA ARG A 24 3.65 7.16 -4.08
C ARG A 24 2.73 7.02 -2.87
N VAL A 25 1.59 6.36 -3.04
CA VAL A 25 0.63 6.09 -1.97
C VAL A 25 1.26 5.22 -0.89
N GLU A 26 2.06 4.21 -1.25
CA GLU A 26 2.84 3.43 -0.28
C GLU A 26 3.75 4.34 0.58
N GLN A 27 4.49 5.27 -0.03
CA GLN A 27 5.36 6.19 0.70
C GLN A 27 4.58 7.16 1.60
N GLU A 28 3.44 7.68 1.13
CA GLU A 28 2.58 8.56 1.92
C GLU A 28 2.00 7.82 3.14
N LEU A 29 1.52 6.59 2.96
CA LEU A 29 1.02 5.75 4.05
C LEU A 29 2.11 5.43 5.09
N GLN A 30 3.34 5.13 4.64
CA GLN A 30 4.48 4.93 5.55
C GLN A 30 4.78 6.19 6.38
N LYS A 31 4.72 7.39 5.77
CA LYS A 31 4.92 8.66 6.50
C LYS A 31 3.82 8.93 7.52
N MET A 32 2.59 8.48 7.25
CA MET A 32 1.46 8.57 8.17
C MET A 32 1.50 7.53 9.30
N GLY A 33 2.51 6.65 9.32
CA GLY A 33 2.65 5.59 10.31
C GLY A 33 1.73 4.39 10.08
N VAL A 34 1.04 4.34 8.94
CA VAL A 34 0.28 3.16 8.50
C VAL A 34 1.26 2.18 7.84
N GLN A 35 1.09 0.87 8.04
CA GLN A 35 1.93 -0.14 7.37
C GLN A 35 1.28 -0.57 6.05
N PRO A 36 1.75 -0.05 4.89
CA PRO A 36 1.31 -0.53 3.60
C PRO A 36 2.07 -1.79 3.16
N TYR A 37 1.47 -2.46 2.19
CA TYR A 37 2.02 -3.59 1.48
C TYR A 37 1.68 -3.45 0.00
N LEU A 38 2.70 -3.20 -0.82
CA LEU A 38 2.59 -3.17 -2.29
C LEU A 38 3.38 -4.35 -2.88
N PRO A 39 2.71 -5.45 -3.26
CA PRO A 39 3.39 -6.56 -3.90
C PRO A 39 3.88 -6.15 -5.30
N LEU A 40 5.19 -6.24 -5.54
CA LEU A 40 5.82 -5.95 -6.82
C LEU A 40 6.29 -7.25 -7.49
N ARG A 41 6.23 -7.29 -8.82
CA ARG A 41 6.80 -8.37 -9.65
C ARG A 41 7.74 -7.79 -10.70
N ALA A 42 8.78 -8.56 -11.02
CA ALA A 42 9.62 -8.26 -12.18
C ALA A 42 8.84 -8.60 -13.46
N THR A 43 8.80 -7.68 -14.42
CA THR A 43 8.20 -7.88 -15.74
C THR A 43 9.15 -7.38 -16.81
N LEU A 44 9.29 -8.14 -17.89
CA LEU A 44 10.07 -7.71 -19.05
C LEU A 44 9.27 -6.71 -19.87
N ARG A 45 9.68 -5.44 -19.86
CA ARG A 45 9.09 -4.41 -20.72
C ARG A 45 9.95 -4.25 -21.97
N GLN A 46 9.31 -4.36 -23.12
CA GLN A 46 9.91 -4.07 -24.42
C GLN A 46 9.59 -2.62 -24.82
N TRP A 47 10.63 -1.87 -25.14
CA TRP A 47 10.57 -0.61 -25.87
C TRP A 47 11.07 -0.82 -27.29
N SER A 48 10.86 0.18 -28.14
CA SER A 48 11.22 0.10 -29.56
C SER A 48 12.68 -0.27 -29.80
N ASP A 49 13.61 0.14 -28.93
CA ASP A 49 15.05 -0.19 -29.05
C ASP A 49 15.55 -1.29 -28.11
N ARG A 50 14.85 -1.60 -27.00
CA ARG A 50 15.41 -2.46 -25.93
C ARG A 50 14.36 -3.20 -25.12
N LYS A 51 14.78 -4.32 -24.52
CA LYS A 51 14.02 -5.04 -23.49
C LYS A 51 14.68 -4.81 -22.13
N LYS A 52 13.92 -4.51 -21.09
CA LYS A 52 14.42 -4.33 -19.73
C LYS A 52 13.46 -4.90 -18.71
N TRP A 53 14.01 -5.53 -17.68
CA TRP A 53 13.26 -5.92 -16.51
C TRP A 53 12.90 -4.67 -15.68
N ILE A 54 11.62 -4.51 -15.39
CA ILE A 54 11.09 -3.45 -14.54
C ILE A 54 10.28 -4.06 -13.41
N GLU A 55 10.17 -3.35 -12.30
CA GLU A 55 9.23 -3.69 -11.24
C GLU A 55 7.87 -3.06 -11.52
N ALA A 56 6.85 -3.90 -11.62
CA ALA A 56 5.46 -3.49 -11.76
C ALA A 56 4.62 -4.04 -10.60
N PRO A 57 3.55 -3.36 -10.19
CA PRO A 57 2.60 -3.91 -9.22
C PRO A 57 2.08 -5.27 -9.65
N LEU A 58 2.03 -6.23 -8.73
CA LEU A 58 1.38 -7.51 -8.93
C LEU A 58 -0.14 -7.32 -9.11
N PHE A 59 -0.71 -6.40 -8.31
CA PHE A 59 -2.08 -5.92 -8.44
C PHE A 59 -2.03 -4.43 -8.79
N SER A 60 -2.35 -4.08 -10.03
CA SER A 60 -2.38 -2.70 -10.50
C SER A 60 -3.47 -1.90 -9.80
N CYS A 61 -3.20 -0.63 -9.48
CA CYS A 61 -4.10 0.29 -8.79
C CYS A 61 -4.48 -0.14 -7.37
N TYR A 62 -3.73 -1.04 -6.73
CA TYR A 62 -4.00 -1.49 -5.37
C TYR A 62 -2.79 -1.39 -4.46
N VAL A 63 -3.04 -0.91 -3.23
CA VAL A 63 -2.11 -0.97 -2.10
C VAL A 63 -2.85 -1.60 -0.93
N PHE A 64 -2.24 -2.55 -0.24
CA PHE A 64 -2.87 -3.21 0.91
C PHE A 64 -2.39 -2.56 2.20
N VAL A 65 -3.25 -2.45 3.20
CA VAL A 65 -2.88 -1.95 4.54
C VAL A 65 -3.45 -2.86 5.61
N LYS A 66 -2.67 -3.10 6.66
CA LYS A 66 -3.15 -3.75 7.88
C LYS A 66 -3.39 -2.68 8.93
N ALA A 67 -4.66 -2.39 9.20
CA ALA A 67 -5.06 -1.20 9.93
C ALA A 67 -6.17 -1.50 10.96
N ASP A 68 -6.16 -0.78 12.08
CA ASP A 68 -7.32 -0.63 12.94
C ASP A 68 -8.34 0.37 12.34
N ALA A 69 -9.45 0.63 13.05
CA ALA A 69 -10.51 1.51 12.58
C ALA A 69 -10.04 2.96 12.31
N LYS A 70 -9.08 3.46 13.10
CA LYS A 70 -8.54 4.83 12.97
C LYS A 70 -7.52 4.89 11.84
N GLU A 71 -6.57 3.96 11.81
CA GLU A 71 -5.57 3.82 10.73
C GLU A 71 -6.26 3.66 9.37
N ARG A 72 -7.38 2.92 9.31
CA ARG A 72 -8.18 2.74 8.08
C ARG A 72 -8.70 4.07 7.54
N LEU A 73 -9.22 4.94 8.41
CA LEU A 73 -9.73 6.25 8.00
C LEU A 73 -8.61 7.17 7.53
N LEU A 74 -7.48 7.17 8.24
CA LEU A 74 -6.29 7.94 7.85
C LEU A 74 -5.78 7.53 6.46
N ALA A 75 -5.79 6.23 6.17
CA ALA A 75 -5.32 5.69 4.90
C ALA A 75 -6.14 6.13 3.67
N LEU A 76 -7.35 6.67 3.86
CA LEU A 76 -8.21 7.16 2.77
C LEU A 76 -7.93 8.62 2.38
N THR A 77 -7.13 9.34 3.18
CA THR A 77 -6.76 10.74 2.93
C THR A 77 -5.24 10.90 2.81
N PRO A 78 -4.58 10.26 1.83
CA PRO A 78 -3.17 10.53 1.53
C PRO A 78 -3.01 11.97 0.99
N GLU A 79 -1.99 12.70 1.46
CA GLU A 79 -1.65 14.07 1.03
C GLU A 79 -0.73 14.13 -0.20
#